data_AF-A0A7C5AE53-F1
#
_entry.id   AF-A0A7C5AE53-F1
#
_cell.length_a   1.000
_cell.length_b   1.000
_cell.length_c   1.000
_cell.angle_alpha   90.00
_cell.angle_beta   90.00
_cell.angle_gamma   90.00
#
_symmetry.space_group_name_H-M   'P 1'
#
loop_
_entity.id
_entity.type
_entity.pdbx_description
1 polymer ?
#
loop_
_entity_poly.entity_id
_entity_poly.type
_entity_poly.pdbx_seq_one_letter_code
_entity_poly.pdbx_strand_id
1 'polypeptide(L)'
;MTRTKRSLGMTLAVVACLTLFLGGGAWVLTDDATHANAASFRIEAALPTDCLLHVSYDGVAGAKNCRNLALSQLWEEPQMKAFLQPAMEMLDAMSEEMASELEQNTGLSLADLESLGEGRLTFTIVDLAIEDPNGPPDMDALITLDLGSNKELAGKLAQMAAGAAEQGMGVAPTEVTIAGNQGLAFDLDGLPAYLVAAGNHLVLGTNKTTLGGVLDRVKAGVTSGGLIDNADFTSAMEKVSPMHQGVFSVYANLGKFVHMLENSPAAEEREFGMVMAILDVTGLTKFQSVAYGMNFEGRAIVERFHISAPDGLDKTLYGAMPAGNGKFRVLDMAPQNSLMAEGFRLDMSVLADRIMAALSDFDKDMAANVDEELKAMTDQLGFSVMDDLLPSIGQEMGFWMAPSPFGGLIPEMMVAVQLKDSDKFFSCIDKASAMLPREGAMRSFEFMSHEIHYLDTGMLVNRSDDFGPGIKPAWMVDDGYLMVGLAPQALKNYLASKSHQRSGLASNADLVEAMTHFRRSNPEAGNTGVVYIDTGRLMIMAIDTLLPILQSVDLPDEVPVDLALLPTTDVFQRHIFGFTEAVSQTNTSLTTEIYSCTGYMPMAIGAGAAIGASMAMGRIDSDNDWDEWEDDK
;
A
#
# COMPACT_ATOMS: atom_id res chain seq x y z
N MET A 1 8.30 -34.20 0.22
CA MET A 1 9.24 -33.45 1.09
C MET A 1 10.38 -32.76 0.34
N THR A 2 11.10 -33.42 -0.58
CA THR A 2 12.26 -32.83 -1.29
C THR A 2 11.92 -31.78 -2.38
N ARG A 3 10.74 -31.87 -3.02
CA ARG A 3 10.27 -30.84 -3.97
C ARG A 3 9.83 -29.54 -3.28
N THR A 4 9.18 -29.66 -2.11
CA THR A 4 8.70 -28.52 -1.32
C THR A 4 9.85 -27.70 -0.71
N LYS A 5 10.96 -28.36 -0.33
CA LYS A 5 12.17 -27.66 0.14
C LYS A 5 12.87 -26.86 -0.98
N ARG A 6 12.89 -27.38 -2.21
CA ARG A 6 13.45 -26.66 -3.37
C ARG A 6 12.59 -25.47 -3.81
N SER A 7 11.26 -25.58 -3.74
CA SER A 7 10.40 -24.43 -4.06
C SER A 7 10.49 -23.33 -3.00
N LEU A 8 10.58 -23.67 -1.71
CA LEU A 8 10.71 -22.67 -0.64
C LEU A 8 12.05 -21.92 -0.72
N GLY A 9 13.15 -22.63 -0.98
CA GLY A 9 14.46 -22.00 -1.19
C GLY A 9 14.51 -21.10 -2.43
N MET A 10 13.86 -21.50 -3.54
CA MET A 10 13.79 -20.70 -4.76
C MET A 10 12.86 -19.49 -4.60
N THR A 11 11.75 -19.61 -3.86
CA THR A 11 10.88 -18.48 -3.52
C THR A 11 11.56 -17.51 -2.56
N LEU A 12 12.27 -17.99 -1.53
CA LEU A 12 13.07 -17.14 -0.65
C LEU A 12 14.22 -16.45 -1.40
N ALA A 13 14.87 -17.14 -2.35
CA ALA A 13 15.90 -16.55 -3.20
C ALA A 13 15.33 -15.51 -4.17
N VAL A 14 14.17 -15.75 -4.79
CA VAL A 14 13.51 -14.78 -5.69
C VAL A 14 12.99 -13.56 -4.91
N VAL A 15 12.42 -13.77 -3.72
CA VAL A 15 11.99 -12.66 -2.84
C VAL A 15 13.21 -11.89 -2.35
N ALA A 16 14.29 -12.56 -1.93
CA ALA A 16 15.53 -11.91 -1.55
C ALA A 16 16.15 -11.14 -2.73
N CYS A 17 16.19 -11.71 -3.94
CA CYS A 17 16.68 -11.06 -5.14
C CYS A 17 15.82 -9.86 -5.56
N LEU A 18 14.48 -9.94 -5.48
CA LEU A 18 13.60 -8.80 -5.74
C LEU A 18 13.73 -7.73 -4.66
N THR A 19 13.92 -8.13 -3.40
CA THR A 19 14.16 -7.20 -2.29
C THR A 19 15.56 -6.57 -2.39
N LEU A 20 16.55 -7.27 -2.94
CA LEU A 20 17.90 -6.75 -3.21
C LEU A 20 17.90 -5.86 -4.47
N PHE A 21 17.16 -6.20 -5.53
CA PHE A 21 17.00 -5.38 -6.73
C PHE A 21 16.24 -4.08 -6.44
N LEU A 22 15.18 -4.14 -5.63
CA LEU A 22 14.41 -2.97 -5.21
C LEU A 22 15.06 -2.23 -4.02
N GLY A 23 15.94 -2.90 -3.26
CA GLY A 23 16.42 -2.42 -1.95
C GLY A 23 17.90 -2.11 -1.82
N GLY A 24 18.75 -2.29 -2.85
CA GLY A 24 20.10 -1.69 -2.82
C GLY A 24 21.27 -2.50 -3.35
N GLY A 25 21.11 -3.76 -3.78
CA GLY A 25 22.23 -4.66 -4.07
C GLY A 25 23.05 -4.34 -5.32
N ALA A 26 22.44 -3.74 -6.36
CA ALA A 26 23.10 -3.47 -7.64
C ALA A 26 23.36 -1.97 -7.91
N TRP A 27 23.26 -1.11 -6.88
CA TRP A 27 23.55 0.32 -7.01
C TRP A 27 24.94 0.65 -6.45
N VAL A 28 25.97 -0.08 -6.89
CA VAL A 28 27.37 0.35 -6.71
C VAL A 28 27.62 1.50 -7.68
N LEU A 29 27.07 2.65 -7.34
CA LEU A 29 27.07 3.85 -8.18
C LEU A 29 28.49 4.40 -8.25
N THR A 30 29.02 4.56 -9.46
CA THR A 30 30.25 5.32 -9.70
C THR A 30 29.98 6.81 -9.42
N ASP A 31 30.95 7.53 -8.83
CA ASP A 31 30.80 8.93 -8.40
C ASP A 31 30.70 9.96 -9.55
N ASP A 32 30.80 9.52 -10.82
CA ASP A 32 31.07 10.39 -11.97
C ASP A 32 29.90 10.54 -12.96
N ALA A 33 28.66 10.25 -12.56
CA ALA A 33 27.46 10.44 -13.39
C ALA A 33 27.13 11.94 -13.65
N THR A 34 28.00 12.61 -14.39
CA THR A 34 27.81 13.96 -14.94
C THR A 34 26.95 13.88 -16.20
N HIS A 35 25.67 13.52 -16.05
CA HIS A 35 24.78 13.50 -17.21
C HIS A 35 24.42 14.92 -17.63
N ALA A 36 24.88 15.28 -18.83
CA ALA A 36 24.43 16.48 -19.52
C ALA A 36 22.91 16.40 -19.73
N ASN A 37 22.20 17.50 -19.44
CA ASN A 37 20.81 17.78 -19.82
C ASN A 37 20.65 17.77 -21.35
N ALA A 38 20.92 16.66 -22.03
CA ALA A 38 20.36 16.43 -23.35
C ALA A 38 18.84 16.44 -23.13
N ALA A 39 18.16 17.44 -23.69
CA ALA A 39 16.72 17.64 -23.54
C ALA A 39 16.01 16.30 -23.67
N SER A 40 15.65 15.71 -22.53
CA SER A 40 15.29 14.31 -22.45
C SER A 40 13.98 14.15 -23.19
N PHE A 41 13.95 13.14 -24.04
CA PHE A 41 12.75 12.74 -24.71
C PHE A 41 11.65 12.49 -23.67
N ARG A 42 10.61 13.33 -23.71
CA ARG A 42 9.45 13.20 -22.82
C ARG A 42 8.37 12.42 -23.54
N ILE A 43 8.30 11.12 -23.29
CA ILE A 43 7.28 10.27 -23.90
C ILE A 43 5.87 10.81 -23.66
N GLU A 44 5.62 11.44 -22.50
CA GLU A 44 4.33 12.02 -22.13
C GLU A 44 3.91 13.18 -23.05
N ALA A 45 4.87 13.87 -23.70
CA ALA A 45 4.57 14.89 -24.70
C ALA A 45 4.20 14.29 -26.08
N ALA A 46 4.58 13.04 -26.33
CA ALA A 46 4.30 12.30 -27.56
C ALA A 46 3.07 11.40 -27.45
N LEU A 47 2.70 10.97 -26.23
CA LEU A 47 1.50 10.18 -25.95
C LEU A 47 0.20 10.95 -26.26
N PRO A 48 -0.89 10.26 -26.64
CA PRO A 48 -2.22 10.86 -26.71
C PRO A 48 -2.65 11.54 -25.40
N THR A 49 -3.48 12.58 -25.49
CA THR A 49 -3.97 13.33 -24.33
C THR A 49 -4.87 12.50 -23.41
N ASP A 50 -5.50 11.45 -23.94
CA ASP A 50 -6.52 10.65 -23.28
C ASP A 50 -6.03 9.24 -22.94
N CYS A 51 -4.73 9.04 -22.68
CA CYS A 51 -4.21 7.75 -22.25
C CYS A 51 -4.95 7.22 -21.00
N LEU A 52 -5.22 5.92 -20.99
CA LEU A 52 -5.90 5.23 -19.90
C LEU A 52 -5.00 5.06 -18.67
N LEU A 53 -3.76 4.59 -18.86
CA LEU A 53 -2.79 4.32 -17.81
C LEU A 53 -1.40 4.73 -18.29
N HIS A 54 -0.62 5.38 -17.43
CA HIS A 54 0.79 5.66 -17.66
C HIS A 54 1.58 5.34 -16.39
N VAL A 55 2.58 4.48 -16.52
CA VAL A 55 3.53 4.11 -15.47
C VAL A 55 4.92 4.52 -15.94
N SER A 56 5.67 5.21 -15.08
CA SER A 56 7.04 5.62 -15.38
C SER A 56 7.96 5.32 -14.21
N TYR A 57 9.13 4.76 -14.50
CA TYR A 57 10.25 4.56 -13.59
C TYR A 57 11.46 5.34 -14.12
N ASP A 58 12.05 6.17 -13.28
CA ASP A 58 13.25 6.97 -13.58
C ASP A 58 14.43 6.47 -12.74
N GLY A 59 15.30 5.70 -13.40
CA GLY A 59 16.47 5.10 -12.78
C GLY A 59 17.52 6.10 -12.33
N VAL A 60 17.71 7.21 -13.07
CA VAL A 60 18.63 8.30 -12.68
C VAL A 60 18.17 8.95 -11.38
N ALA A 61 16.87 9.27 -11.28
CA ALA A 61 16.31 9.86 -10.07
C ALA A 61 16.44 8.91 -8.87
N GLY A 62 16.22 7.61 -9.09
CA GLY A 62 16.43 6.56 -8.09
C GLY A 62 17.88 6.51 -7.60
N ALA A 63 18.81 6.28 -8.51
CA ALA A 63 20.25 6.20 -8.25
C ALA A 63 20.79 7.41 -7.49
N LYS A 64 20.46 8.62 -7.96
CA LYS A 64 20.98 9.86 -7.38
C LYS A 64 20.59 10.03 -5.91
N ASN A 65 19.38 9.63 -5.55
CA ASN A 65 18.80 9.94 -4.25
C ASN A 65 18.83 8.75 -3.28
N CYS A 66 18.98 7.51 -3.76
CA CYS A 66 18.92 6.31 -2.92
C CYS A 66 20.01 6.29 -1.83
N ARG A 67 21.23 6.78 -2.11
CA ARG A 67 22.35 6.79 -1.16
C ARG A 67 22.04 7.48 0.17
N ASN A 68 21.11 8.43 0.17
CA ASN A 68 20.74 9.17 1.38
C ASN A 68 19.70 8.44 2.23
N LEU A 69 19.02 7.42 1.69
CA LEU A 69 17.97 6.68 2.38
C LEU A 69 18.49 6.01 3.65
N ALA A 70 17.64 5.92 4.66
CA ALA A 70 17.93 5.21 5.90
C ALA A 70 18.39 3.76 5.68
N LEU A 71 17.77 3.04 4.75
CA LEU A 71 18.15 1.65 4.43
C LEU A 71 19.54 1.58 3.78
N SER A 72 19.87 2.52 2.90
CA SER A 72 21.21 2.59 2.31
C SER A 72 22.27 2.93 3.37
N GLN A 73 21.95 3.82 4.32
CA GLN A 73 22.84 4.10 5.45
C GLN A 73 23.02 2.91 6.39
N LEU A 74 21.95 2.13 6.61
CA LEU A 74 22.00 0.89 7.38
C LEU A 74 22.89 -0.15 6.67
N TRP A 75 22.79 -0.28 5.34
CA TRP A 75 23.66 -1.15 4.55
C TRP A 75 25.14 -0.78 4.69
N GLU A 76 25.42 0.51 4.84
CA GLU A 76 26.78 1.02 5.02
C GLU A 76 27.37 0.76 6.43
N GLU A 77 26.57 0.33 7.41
CA GLU A 77 27.04 0.04 8.75
C GLU A 77 28.01 -1.16 8.77
N PRO A 78 29.14 -1.08 9.50
CA PRO A 78 30.13 -2.17 9.53
C PRO A 78 29.55 -3.52 9.96
N GLN A 79 28.62 -3.53 10.91
CA GLN A 79 27.97 -4.77 11.36
C GLN A 79 27.06 -5.36 10.27
N MET A 80 26.34 -4.51 9.53
CA MET A 80 25.47 -4.95 8.44
C MET A 80 26.29 -5.52 7.29
N LYS A 81 27.39 -4.86 6.91
CA LYS A 81 28.33 -5.39 5.92
C LYS A 81 28.90 -6.73 6.35
N ALA A 82 29.33 -6.87 7.60
CA ALA A 82 29.86 -8.13 8.12
C ALA A 82 28.81 -9.27 8.09
N PHE A 83 27.56 -8.96 8.44
CA PHE A 83 26.45 -9.90 8.38
C PHE A 83 26.16 -10.40 6.96
N LEU A 84 26.15 -9.48 5.99
CA LEU A 84 25.77 -9.76 4.60
C LEU A 84 26.93 -10.21 3.72
N GLN A 85 28.18 -10.04 4.17
CA GLN A 85 29.39 -10.36 3.41
C GLN A 85 29.35 -11.76 2.77
N PRO A 86 29.00 -12.85 3.48
CA PRO A 86 29.02 -14.17 2.87
C PRO A 86 27.93 -14.33 1.80
N ALA A 87 26.77 -13.70 1.98
CA ALA A 87 25.72 -13.66 0.97
C ALA A 87 26.14 -12.86 -0.26
N MET A 88 26.83 -11.73 -0.07
CA MET A 88 27.37 -10.92 -1.16
C MET A 88 28.47 -11.66 -1.94
N GLU A 89 29.38 -12.37 -1.27
CA GLU A 89 30.39 -13.20 -1.94
C GLU A 89 29.77 -14.31 -2.79
N MET A 90 28.69 -14.93 -2.29
CA MET A 90 27.93 -15.91 -3.06
C MET A 90 27.24 -15.27 -4.27
N LEU A 91 26.61 -14.11 -4.09
CA LEU A 91 25.96 -13.36 -5.17
C LEU A 91 26.97 -12.89 -6.21
N ASP A 92 28.14 -12.42 -5.80
CA ASP A 92 29.21 -11.99 -6.71
C ASP A 92 29.66 -13.16 -7.59
N ALA A 93 29.94 -14.32 -6.99
CA ALA A 93 30.30 -15.54 -7.74
C ALA A 93 29.19 -15.98 -8.72
N MET A 94 27.92 -15.95 -8.29
CA MET A 94 26.78 -16.24 -9.16
C MET A 94 26.61 -15.19 -10.26
N SER A 95 26.87 -13.92 -9.95
CA SER A 95 26.72 -12.81 -10.89
C SER A 95 27.79 -12.85 -11.98
N GLU A 96 29.02 -13.26 -11.67
CA GLU A 96 30.08 -13.43 -12.66
C GLU A 96 29.75 -14.56 -13.65
N GLU A 97 29.26 -15.69 -13.14
CA GLU A 97 28.79 -16.81 -13.97
C GLU A 97 27.60 -16.39 -14.84
N MET A 98 26.58 -15.77 -14.23
CA MET A 98 25.39 -15.31 -14.94
C MET A 98 25.71 -14.20 -15.94
N ALA A 99 26.60 -13.27 -15.61
CA ALA A 99 27.03 -12.19 -16.52
C ALA A 99 27.79 -12.77 -17.72
N SER A 100 28.65 -13.76 -17.50
CA SER A 100 29.36 -14.46 -18.58
C SER A 100 28.40 -15.22 -19.50
N GLU A 101 27.44 -15.95 -18.93
CA GLU A 101 26.41 -16.64 -19.71
C GLU A 101 25.50 -15.65 -20.46
N LEU A 102 25.10 -14.57 -19.80
CA LEU A 102 24.27 -13.52 -20.39
C LEU A 102 25.01 -12.84 -21.54
N GLU A 103 26.27 -12.46 -21.36
CA GLU A 103 27.07 -11.83 -22.41
C GLU A 103 27.28 -12.78 -23.60
N GLN A 104 27.54 -14.06 -23.34
CA GLN A 104 27.67 -15.07 -24.40
C GLN A 104 26.36 -15.31 -25.17
N ASN A 105 25.22 -15.31 -24.48
CA ASN A 105 23.92 -15.63 -25.08
C ASN A 105 23.23 -14.42 -25.69
N THR A 106 23.41 -13.22 -25.13
CA THR A 106 22.68 -12.00 -25.50
C THR A 106 23.57 -10.88 -26.05
N GLY A 107 24.88 -10.94 -25.81
CA GLY A 107 25.81 -9.86 -26.14
C GLY A 107 25.71 -8.63 -25.22
N LEU A 108 24.96 -8.72 -24.12
CA LEU A 108 24.85 -7.70 -23.09
C LEU A 108 25.90 -7.93 -22.00
N SER A 109 26.75 -6.92 -21.79
CA SER A 109 27.69 -6.91 -20.68
C SER A 109 27.01 -6.48 -19.36
N LEU A 110 27.67 -6.69 -18.22
CA LEU A 110 27.19 -6.18 -16.94
C LEU A 110 27.07 -4.64 -16.95
N ALA A 111 28.00 -3.95 -17.59
CA ALA A 111 27.94 -2.49 -17.78
C ALA A 111 26.74 -2.04 -18.64
N ASP A 112 26.35 -2.85 -19.63
CA ASP A 112 25.13 -2.60 -20.40
C ASP A 112 23.91 -2.67 -19.47
N LEU A 113 23.82 -3.69 -18.62
CA LEU A 113 22.74 -3.83 -17.63
C LEU A 113 22.70 -2.70 -16.60
N GLU A 114 23.85 -2.30 -16.07
CA GLU A 114 23.95 -1.15 -15.15
C GLU A 114 23.42 0.12 -15.82
N SER A 115 23.76 0.34 -17.10
CA SER A 115 23.27 1.50 -17.85
C SER A 115 21.75 1.46 -18.11
N LEU A 116 21.11 0.28 -18.08
CA LEU A 116 19.64 0.19 -18.08
C LEU A 116 19.03 0.73 -16.79
N GLY A 117 19.73 0.54 -15.67
CA GLY A 117 19.36 1.10 -14.37
C GLY A 117 19.44 2.63 -14.32
N GLU A 118 20.18 3.25 -15.24
CA GLU A 118 20.20 4.71 -15.45
C GLU A 118 19.15 5.19 -16.45
N GLY A 119 18.40 4.28 -17.07
CA GLY A 119 17.39 4.61 -18.05
C GLY A 119 16.06 5.08 -17.44
N ARG A 120 15.14 5.45 -18.33
CA ARG A 120 13.71 5.61 -17.99
C ARG A 120 12.91 4.49 -18.65
N LEU A 121 12.16 3.76 -17.85
CA LEU A 121 11.21 2.75 -18.33
C LEU A 121 9.80 3.30 -18.18
N THR A 122 9.00 3.26 -19.24
CA THR A 122 7.56 3.53 -19.14
C THR A 122 6.72 2.40 -19.71
N PHE A 123 5.56 2.20 -19.12
CA PHE A 123 4.50 1.34 -19.61
C PHE A 123 3.22 2.17 -19.69
N THR A 124 2.59 2.21 -20.85
CA THR A 124 1.40 3.02 -21.09
C THR A 124 0.33 2.15 -21.74
N ILE A 125 -0.90 2.22 -21.22
CA ILE A 125 -2.09 1.76 -21.94
C ILE A 125 -2.77 3.02 -22.48
N VAL A 126 -2.74 3.18 -23.79
CA VAL A 126 -3.36 4.31 -24.49
C VAL A 126 -4.87 4.11 -24.50
N ASP A 127 -5.30 2.93 -24.91
CA ASP A 127 -6.70 2.55 -25.01
C ASP A 127 -6.89 1.05 -24.80
N LEU A 128 -8.13 0.66 -24.49
CA LEU A 128 -8.51 -0.73 -24.30
C LEU A 128 -9.95 -0.89 -24.78
N ALA A 129 -10.20 -1.87 -25.65
CA ALA A 129 -11.52 -2.15 -26.21
C ALA A 129 -11.96 -3.56 -25.83
N ILE A 130 -13.19 -3.68 -25.34
CA ILE A 130 -13.81 -4.96 -24.99
C ILE A 130 -14.91 -5.21 -26.01
N GLU A 131 -14.61 -5.94 -27.08
CA GLU A 131 -15.60 -6.26 -28.13
C GLU A 131 -16.41 -7.51 -27.81
N ASP A 132 -15.80 -8.49 -27.15
CA ASP A 132 -16.42 -9.72 -26.67
C ASP A 132 -16.23 -9.81 -25.14
N PRO A 133 -17.32 -9.88 -24.34
CA PRO A 133 -17.23 -10.07 -22.88
C PRO A 133 -16.43 -11.31 -22.47
N ASN A 134 -16.34 -12.32 -23.34
CA ASN A 134 -15.60 -13.56 -23.10
C ASN A 134 -14.23 -13.60 -23.78
N GLY A 135 -13.92 -12.62 -24.63
CA GLY A 135 -12.66 -12.51 -25.36
C GLY A 135 -11.60 -11.73 -24.58
N PRO A 136 -10.31 -11.86 -24.97
CA PRO A 136 -9.31 -10.93 -24.48
C PRO A 136 -9.63 -9.52 -24.99
N PRO A 137 -9.40 -8.48 -24.18
CA PRO A 137 -9.59 -7.12 -24.65
C PRO A 137 -8.51 -6.75 -25.68
N ASP A 138 -8.89 -5.97 -26.69
CA ASP A 138 -7.94 -5.36 -27.61
C ASP A 138 -7.24 -4.20 -26.89
N MET A 139 -5.93 -4.31 -26.70
CA MET A 139 -5.16 -3.40 -25.87
C MET A 139 -4.17 -2.62 -26.74
N ASP A 140 -4.30 -1.30 -26.75
CA ASP A 140 -3.30 -0.39 -27.32
C ASP A 140 -2.32 0.04 -26.22
N ALA A 141 -1.17 -0.65 -26.16
CA ALA A 141 -0.16 -0.45 -25.14
C ALA A 141 1.20 -0.13 -25.76
N LEU A 142 2.00 0.61 -25.00
CA LEU A 142 3.36 1.02 -25.32
C LEU A 142 4.29 0.73 -24.13
N ILE A 143 5.43 0.12 -24.40
CA ILE A 143 6.58 0.08 -23.48
C ILE A 143 7.69 0.91 -24.11
N THR A 144 8.25 1.85 -23.34
CA THR A 144 9.41 2.63 -23.78
C THR A 144 10.56 2.45 -22.82
N LEU A 145 11.73 2.21 -23.37
CA LEU A 145 12.98 2.22 -22.63
C LEU A 145 13.86 3.33 -23.21
N ASP A 146 14.08 4.39 -22.42
CA ASP A 146 15.09 5.40 -22.67
C ASP A 146 16.43 4.93 -22.11
N LEU A 147 17.39 4.73 -23.01
CA LEU A 147 18.72 4.22 -22.70
C LEU A 147 19.74 5.35 -22.49
N GLY A 148 19.26 6.57 -22.24
CA GLY A 148 20.10 7.74 -22.03
C GLY A 148 21.01 8.01 -23.22
N SER A 149 22.32 8.02 -23.02
CA SER A 149 23.30 8.20 -24.11
C SER A 149 23.66 6.92 -24.87
N ASN A 150 23.21 5.74 -24.42
CA ASN A 150 23.67 4.46 -24.97
C ASN A 150 22.81 3.98 -26.17
N LYS A 151 23.03 4.60 -27.33
CA LYS A 151 22.31 4.25 -28.57
C LYS A 151 22.60 2.84 -29.08
N GLU A 152 23.80 2.32 -28.84
CA GLU A 152 24.18 0.98 -29.31
C GLU A 152 23.39 -0.11 -28.58
N LEU A 153 23.09 0.12 -27.30
CA LEU A 153 22.30 -0.79 -26.48
C LEU A 153 20.86 -0.96 -27.02
N ALA A 154 20.27 0.06 -27.62
CA ALA A 154 18.94 -0.05 -28.26
C ALA A 154 18.95 -1.13 -29.36
N GLY A 155 20.00 -1.13 -30.18
CA GLY A 155 20.18 -2.11 -31.24
C GLY A 155 20.41 -3.53 -30.71
N LYS A 156 21.26 -3.67 -29.68
CA LYS A 156 21.50 -4.97 -29.02
C LYS A 156 20.21 -5.55 -28.43
N LEU A 157 19.46 -4.74 -27.68
CA LEU A 157 18.19 -5.17 -27.08
C LEU A 157 17.15 -5.53 -28.13
N ALA A 158 17.07 -4.80 -29.24
CA ALA A 158 16.17 -5.14 -30.35
C ALA A 158 16.54 -6.49 -30.99
N GLN A 159 17.82 -6.76 -31.19
CA GLN A 159 18.31 -8.06 -31.71
C GLN A 159 18.06 -9.20 -30.71
N MET A 160 18.28 -8.95 -29.43
CA MET A 160 18.00 -9.92 -28.37
C MET A 160 16.51 -10.27 -28.33
N ALA A 161 15.62 -9.27 -28.38
CA ALA A 161 14.18 -9.50 -28.42
C ALA A 161 13.75 -10.30 -29.67
N ALA A 162 14.37 -10.02 -30.83
CA ALA A 162 14.16 -10.78 -32.06
C ALA A 162 14.53 -12.26 -31.89
N GLY A 163 15.73 -12.54 -31.36
CA GLY A 163 16.21 -13.89 -31.14
C GLY A 163 15.39 -14.65 -30.09
N ALA A 164 14.97 -13.97 -29.01
CA ALA A 164 14.13 -14.54 -27.98
C ALA A 164 12.73 -14.92 -28.51
N ALA A 165 12.14 -14.09 -29.37
CA ALA A 165 10.84 -14.40 -29.99
C ALA A 165 10.94 -15.61 -30.93
N GLU A 166 12.00 -15.69 -31.75
CA GLU A 166 12.19 -16.80 -32.67
C GLU A 166 12.46 -18.12 -31.93
N GLN A 167 13.34 -18.10 -30.92
CA GLN A 167 13.73 -19.31 -30.18
C GLN A 167 12.69 -19.74 -29.15
N GLY A 168 12.08 -18.79 -28.43
CA GLY A 168 11.17 -19.06 -27.32
C GLY A 168 9.73 -19.26 -27.74
N MET A 169 9.25 -18.48 -28.72
CA MET A 169 7.84 -18.49 -29.15
C MET A 169 7.65 -19.13 -30.53
N GLY A 170 8.74 -19.42 -31.25
CA GLY A 170 8.64 -19.90 -32.64
C GLY A 170 8.11 -18.83 -33.59
N VAL A 171 8.13 -17.55 -33.17
CA VAL A 171 7.62 -16.43 -33.95
C VAL A 171 8.79 -15.74 -34.63
N ALA A 172 8.93 -15.94 -35.94
CA ALA A 172 9.93 -15.25 -36.74
C ALA A 172 9.51 -13.78 -36.93
N PRO A 173 10.30 -12.80 -36.46
CA PRO A 173 9.96 -11.39 -36.64
C PRO A 173 9.98 -11.01 -38.12
N THR A 174 9.10 -10.09 -38.50
CA THR A 174 9.10 -9.48 -39.84
C THR A 174 9.63 -8.05 -39.77
N GLU A 175 10.54 -7.69 -40.68
CA GLU A 175 11.02 -6.31 -40.77
C GLU A 175 9.88 -5.37 -41.15
N VAL A 176 9.78 -4.25 -40.43
CA VAL A 176 8.76 -3.23 -40.68
C VAL A 176 9.39 -1.84 -40.59
N THR A 177 8.90 -0.92 -41.40
CA THR A 177 9.22 0.51 -41.26
C THR A 177 8.02 1.24 -40.66
N ILE A 178 8.24 1.97 -39.55
CA ILE A 178 7.22 2.74 -38.83
C ILE A 178 7.78 4.14 -38.56
N ALA A 179 7.09 5.20 -39.00
CA ALA A 179 7.56 6.60 -38.89
C ALA A 179 8.97 6.85 -39.50
N GLY A 180 9.36 6.01 -40.47
CA GLY A 180 10.69 6.04 -41.10
C GLY A 180 11.82 5.41 -40.28
N ASN A 181 11.51 4.79 -39.14
CA ASN A 181 12.44 3.97 -38.37
C ASN A 181 12.27 2.50 -38.75
N GLN A 182 13.38 1.76 -38.80
CA GLN A 182 13.33 0.31 -38.96
C GLN A 182 12.97 -0.36 -37.64
N GLY A 183 12.18 -1.41 -37.71
CA GLY A 183 11.74 -2.17 -36.55
C GLY A 183 11.33 -3.59 -36.93
N LEU A 184 10.78 -4.30 -35.96
CA LEU A 184 10.35 -5.68 -36.05
C LEU A 184 8.87 -5.77 -35.71
N ALA A 185 8.13 -6.57 -36.45
CA ALA A 185 6.75 -6.92 -36.15
C ALA A 185 6.65 -8.39 -35.79
N PHE A 186 5.91 -8.68 -34.71
CA PHE A 186 5.62 -10.00 -34.17
C PHE A 186 4.12 -10.21 -34.17
N ASP A 187 3.70 -11.47 -34.30
CA ASP A 187 2.32 -11.91 -34.07
C ASP A 187 2.35 -12.92 -32.91
N LEU A 188 1.87 -12.49 -31.75
CA LEU A 188 1.88 -13.26 -30.51
C LEU A 188 0.50 -13.87 -30.29
N ASP A 189 0.19 -14.92 -31.05
CA ASP A 189 -1.11 -15.60 -31.05
C ASP A 189 -2.30 -14.64 -31.28
N GLY A 190 -2.18 -13.77 -32.29
CA GLY A 190 -3.21 -12.80 -32.64
C GLY A 190 -3.04 -11.42 -31.97
N LEU A 191 -2.07 -11.28 -31.07
CA LEU A 191 -1.68 -9.98 -30.53
C LEU A 191 -0.50 -9.40 -31.34
N PRO A 192 -0.73 -8.43 -32.24
CA PRO A 192 0.35 -7.78 -32.96
C PRO A 192 1.25 -7.01 -32.00
N ALA A 193 2.56 -7.09 -32.21
CA ALA A 193 3.54 -6.31 -31.46
C ALA A 193 4.61 -5.73 -32.39
N TYR A 194 5.07 -4.52 -32.12
CA TYR A 194 5.99 -3.77 -32.96
C TYR A 194 7.12 -3.20 -32.12
N LEU A 195 8.35 -3.63 -32.36
CA LEU A 195 9.55 -3.16 -31.66
C LEU A 195 10.36 -2.24 -32.57
N VAL A 196 10.56 -0.99 -32.16
CA VAL A 196 11.25 0.03 -32.96
C VAL A 196 12.34 0.69 -32.13
N ALA A 197 13.57 0.72 -32.64
CA ALA A 197 14.64 1.53 -32.10
C ALA A 197 14.59 2.92 -32.75
N ALA A 198 14.42 3.97 -31.95
CA ALA A 198 14.32 5.36 -32.39
C ALA A 198 15.26 6.25 -31.58
N GLY A 199 16.47 6.48 -32.12
CA GLY A 199 17.51 7.23 -31.41
C GLY A 199 18.09 6.42 -30.25
N ASN A 200 17.96 6.93 -29.03
CA ASN A 200 18.32 6.26 -27.76
C ASN A 200 17.12 5.55 -27.11
N HIS A 201 16.00 5.45 -27.80
CA HIS A 201 14.80 4.79 -27.29
C HIS A 201 14.59 3.45 -27.97
N LEU A 202 14.15 2.49 -27.17
CA LEU A 202 13.52 1.27 -27.65
C LEU A 202 12.03 1.34 -27.30
N VAL A 203 11.17 1.27 -28.31
CA VAL A 203 9.72 1.38 -28.13
C VAL A 203 9.05 0.11 -28.65
N LEU A 204 8.32 -0.57 -27.78
CA LEU A 204 7.44 -1.69 -28.12
C LEU A 204 6.00 -1.19 -28.09
N GLY A 205 5.21 -1.48 -29.12
CA GLY A 205 3.79 -1.14 -29.15
C GLY A 205 2.92 -2.24 -29.72
N THR A 206 1.67 -2.35 -29.28
CA THR A 206 0.71 -3.33 -29.82
C THR A 206 -0.10 -2.79 -31.01
N ASN A 207 -0.25 -1.47 -31.13
CA ASN A 207 -0.91 -0.82 -32.26
C ASN A 207 0.09 -0.07 -33.16
N LYS A 208 0.16 -0.45 -34.44
CA LYS A 208 1.09 0.16 -35.41
C LYS A 208 0.84 1.66 -35.63
N THR A 209 -0.43 2.06 -35.66
CA THR A 209 -0.84 3.44 -35.93
C THR A 209 -0.48 4.33 -34.75
N THR A 210 -0.80 3.89 -33.53
CA THR A 210 -0.45 4.60 -32.30
C THR A 210 1.06 4.73 -32.13
N LEU A 211 1.79 3.62 -32.31
CA LEU A 211 3.25 3.64 -32.29
C LEU A 211 3.85 4.60 -33.32
N GLY A 212 3.33 4.57 -34.56
CA GLY A 212 3.75 5.50 -35.62
C GLY A 212 3.51 6.97 -35.26
N GLY A 213 2.33 7.28 -34.73
CA GLY A 213 1.97 8.62 -34.28
C GLY A 213 2.88 9.13 -33.16
N VAL A 214 3.16 8.29 -32.16
CA VAL A 214 4.11 8.61 -31.08
C VAL A 214 5.49 8.89 -31.65
N LEU A 215 6.03 7.98 -32.49
CA LEU A 215 7.36 8.11 -33.10
C LEU A 215 7.51 9.35 -34.00
N ASP A 216 6.48 9.69 -34.78
CA ASP A 216 6.49 10.91 -35.59
C ASP A 216 6.54 12.17 -34.71
N ARG A 217 5.80 12.18 -33.60
CA ARG A 217 5.82 13.29 -32.62
C ARG A 217 7.17 13.40 -31.91
N VAL A 218 7.78 12.27 -31.54
CA VAL A 218 9.16 12.21 -31.01
C VAL A 218 10.12 12.89 -31.98
N LYS A 219 10.10 12.45 -33.24
CA LYS A 219 11.00 12.92 -34.30
C LYS A 219 10.81 14.41 -34.59
N ALA A 220 9.58 14.90 -34.49
CA ALA A 220 9.25 16.31 -34.65
C ALA A 220 9.65 17.18 -33.44
N GLY A 221 10.11 16.58 -32.33
CA GLY A 221 10.49 17.31 -31.12
C GLY A 221 9.29 17.99 -30.44
N VAL A 222 8.11 17.35 -30.53
CA VAL A 222 6.87 17.90 -29.98
C VAL A 222 6.94 17.92 -28.45
N THR A 223 6.70 19.09 -27.88
CA THR A 223 6.70 19.31 -26.42
C THR A 223 5.31 19.61 -25.84
N SER A 224 4.28 19.62 -26.69
CA SER A 224 2.89 19.96 -26.33
C SER A 224 1.88 19.16 -27.17
N GLY A 225 0.61 19.18 -26.80
CA GLY A 225 -0.52 18.46 -27.41
C GLY A 225 -0.58 16.98 -27.05
N GLY A 226 0.15 16.53 -26.03
CA GLY A 226 0.20 15.13 -25.58
C GLY A 226 -0.41 14.93 -24.21
N LEU A 227 -0.17 13.79 -23.56
CA LEU A 227 -0.61 13.52 -22.19
C LEU A 227 -0.19 14.63 -21.21
N ILE A 228 0.98 15.24 -21.41
CA ILE A 228 1.46 16.39 -20.62
C ILE A 228 0.53 17.63 -20.66
N ASP A 229 -0.31 17.76 -21.70
CA ASP A 229 -1.27 18.86 -21.83
C ASP A 229 -2.66 18.48 -21.28
N ASN A 230 -2.87 17.23 -20.86
CA ASN A 230 -4.09 16.82 -20.16
C ASN A 230 -4.11 17.45 -18.75
N ALA A 231 -5.16 18.20 -18.45
CA ALA A 231 -5.30 18.93 -17.19
C ALA A 231 -5.39 17.99 -15.97
N ASP A 232 -6.08 16.84 -16.10
CA ASP A 232 -6.21 15.86 -15.03
C ASP A 232 -4.87 15.17 -14.76
N PHE A 233 -4.14 14.79 -15.82
CA PHE A 233 -2.78 14.26 -15.72
C PHE A 233 -1.86 15.23 -14.99
N THR A 234 -1.77 16.47 -15.48
CA THR A 234 -0.86 17.46 -14.91
C THR A 234 -1.24 17.79 -13.47
N SER A 235 -2.52 18.02 -13.19
CA SER A 235 -3.00 18.29 -11.82
C SER A 235 -2.71 17.12 -10.88
N ALA A 236 -2.96 15.87 -11.30
CA ALA A 236 -2.72 14.70 -10.45
C ALA A 236 -1.22 14.44 -10.24
N MET A 237 -0.40 14.58 -11.29
CA MET A 237 1.04 14.39 -11.22
C MET A 237 1.75 15.47 -10.40
N GLU A 238 1.27 16.71 -10.43
CA GLU A 238 1.74 17.77 -9.52
C GLU A 238 1.53 17.42 -8.04
N LYS A 239 0.50 16.63 -7.71
CA LYS A 239 0.24 16.21 -6.33
C LYS A 239 1.13 15.08 -5.85
N VAL A 240 1.58 14.20 -6.74
CA VAL A 240 2.34 12.99 -6.35
C VAL A 240 3.83 13.02 -6.69
N SER A 241 4.22 13.78 -7.72
CA SER A 241 5.61 13.96 -8.13
C SER A 241 5.86 15.39 -8.66
N PRO A 242 5.75 16.43 -7.80
CA PRO A 242 5.77 17.84 -8.22
C PRO A 242 7.04 18.36 -8.93
N MET A 243 8.07 17.53 -9.20
CA MET A 243 9.35 18.03 -9.70
C MET A 243 10.06 17.17 -10.75
N HIS A 244 9.41 16.19 -11.38
CA HIS A 244 10.12 15.19 -12.21
C HIS A 244 11.29 14.54 -11.46
N GLN A 245 11.21 14.51 -10.13
CA GLN A 245 12.16 13.88 -9.22
C GLN A 245 11.67 12.52 -8.74
N GLY A 246 10.49 12.10 -9.23
CA GLY A 246 9.91 10.80 -8.95
C GLY A 246 10.77 9.69 -9.50
N VAL A 247 11.08 8.75 -8.62
CA VAL A 247 11.70 7.47 -8.98
C VAL A 247 10.67 6.61 -9.70
N PHE A 248 9.42 6.66 -9.26
CA PHE A 248 8.32 5.91 -9.84
C PHE A 248 7.04 6.73 -9.81
N SER A 249 6.22 6.60 -10.84
CA SER A 249 4.92 7.25 -10.92
C SER A 249 3.91 6.44 -11.71
N VAL A 250 2.65 6.58 -11.34
CA VAL A 250 1.50 6.01 -12.01
C VAL A 250 0.44 7.10 -12.16
N TYR A 251 -0.18 7.15 -13.33
CA TYR A 251 -1.40 7.92 -13.58
C TYR A 251 -2.41 7.00 -14.26
N ALA A 252 -3.65 7.02 -13.78
CA ALA A 252 -4.78 6.32 -14.39
C ALA A 252 -5.94 7.31 -14.60
N ASN A 253 -6.48 7.33 -15.81
CA ASN A 253 -7.67 8.09 -16.18
C ASN A 253 -8.92 7.25 -15.86
N LEU A 254 -9.40 7.38 -14.62
CA LEU A 254 -10.58 6.63 -14.16
C LEU A 254 -11.85 7.05 -14.88
N GLY A 255 -11.99 8.32 -15.25
CA GLY A 255 -13.14 8.79 -16.04
C GLY A 255 -13.25 8.05 -17.38
N LYS A 256 -12.12 7.88 -18.09
CA LYS A 256 -12.06 7.08 -19.31
C LYS A 256 -12.35 5.60 -19.05
N PHE A 257 -11.79 5.03 -17.98
CA PHE A 257 -12.03 3.63 -17.61
C PHE A 257 -13.51 3.35 -17.34
N VAL A 258 -14.18 4.20 -16.54
CA VAL A 258 -15.61 4.09 -16.23
C VAL A 258 -16.43 4.24 -17.51
N HIS A 259 -16.12 5.23 -18.35
CA HIS A 259 -16.81 5.42 -19.63
C HIS A 259 -16.68 4.19 -20.54
N MET A 260 -15.51 3.56 -20.60
CA MET A 260 -15.33 2.32 -21.36
C MET A 260 -16.17 1.17 -20.80
N LEU A 261 -16.23 1.02 -19.47
CA LEU A 261 -17.06 0.01 -18.82
C LEU A 261 -18.55 0.23 -19.13
N GLU A 262 -19.04 1.47 -19.04
CA GLU A 262 -20.43 1.82 -19.34
C GLU A 262 -20.85 1.55 -20.79
N ASN A 263 -19.90 1.63 -21.73
CA ASN A 263 -20.15 1.42 -23.16
C ASN A 263 -19.72 0.03 -23.65
N SER A 264 -19.24 -0.83 -22.75
CA SER A 264 -18.87 -2.21 -23.08
C SER A 264 -20.12 -3.04 -23.39
N PRO A 265 -20.08 -3.98 -24.35
CA PRO A 265 -21.13 -4.99 -24.53
C PRO A 265 -21.45 -5.77 -23.25
N ALA A 266 -20.47 -5.91 -22.34
CA ALA A 266 -20.65 -6.55 -21.04
C ALA A 266 -21.62 -5.78 -20.13
N ALA A 267 -21.88 -4.50 -20.40
CA ALA A 267 -22.78 -3.67 -19.60
C ALA A 267 -24.24 -4.16 -19.61
N GLU A 268 -24.63 -4.97 -20.60
CA GLU A 268 -25.96 -5.59 -20.64
C GLU A 268 -26.09 -6.81 -19.72
N GLU A 269 -24.97 -7.35 -19.22
CA GLU A 269 -24.98 -8.51 -18.33
C GLU A 269 -25.35 -8.12 -16.89
N ARG A 270 -26.22 -8.92 -16.26
CA ARG A 270 -26.72 -8.63 -14.90
C ARG A 270 -25.60 -8.48 -13.87
N GLU A 271 -24.58 -9.33 -13.94
CA GLU A 271 -23.45 -9.30 -13.01
C GLU A 271 -22.64 -8.01 -13.16
N PHE A 272 -22.45 -7.54 -14.39
CA PHE A 272 -21.79 -6.27 -14.67
C PHE A 272 -22.63 -5.08 -14.20
N GLY A 273 -23.95 -5.12 -14.39
CA GLY A 273 -24.86 -4.10 -13.84
C GLY A 273 -24.73 -3.97 -12.32
N MET A 274 -24.50 -5.07 -11.60
CA MET A 274 -24.24 -5.05 -10.16
C MET A 274 -22.89 -4.39 -9.83
N VAL A 275 -21.83 -4.68 -10.60
CA VAL A 275 -20.53 -4.02 -10.43
C VAL A 275 -20.66 -2.52 -10.66
N MET A 276 -21.31 -2.08 -11.73
CA MET A 276 -21.51 -0.66 -12.03
C MET A 276 -22.33 0.05 -10.95
N ALA A 277 -23.35 -0.62 -10.42
CA ALA A 277 -24.09 -0.07 -9.30
C ALA A 277 -23.23 0.08 -8.05
N ILE A 278 -22.40 -0.92 -7.70
CA ILE A 278 -21.45 -0.80 -6.58
C ILE A 278 -20.48 0.36 -6.82
N LEU A 279 -19.95 0.52 -8.03
CA LEU A 279 -19.06 1.63 -8.37
C LEU A 279 -19.76 3.00 -8.21
N ASP A 280 -21.03 3.11 -8.60
CA ASP A 280 -21.77 4.38 -8.46
C ASP A 280 -22.13 4.67 -7.01
N VAL A 281 -22.62 3.66 -6.27
CA VAL A 281 -22.94 3.68 -4.84
C VAL A 281 -21.74 4.10 -3.99
N THR A 282 -20.56 3.54 -4.30
CA THR A 282 -19.31 3.91 -3.60
C THR A 282 -18.81 5.31 -4.00
N GLY A 283 -19.32 5.85 -5.10
CA GLY A 283 -18.91 7.11 -5.71
C GLY A 283 -17.63 6.99 -6.53
N LEU A 284 -17.15 5.76 -6.82
CA LEU A 284 -15.97 5.52 -7.65
C LEU A 284 -16.18 6.01 -9.10
N THR A 285 -17.42 6.04 -9.59
CA THR A 285 -17.76 6.66 -10.89
C THR A 285 -17.54 8.17 -10.92
N LYS A 286 -17.40 8.83 -9.77
CA LYS A 286 -17.13 10.27 -9.66
C LYS A 286 -15.64 10.61 -9.65
N PHE A 287 -14.78 9.59 -9.65
CA PHE A 287 -13.33 9.79 -9.70
C PHE A 287 -12.87 10.00 -11.14
N GLN A 288 -12.16 11.10 -11.36
CA GLN A 288 -11.65 11.46 -12.67
C GLN A 288 -10.29 10.79 -12.94
N SER A 289 -9.41 10.79 -11.94
CA SER A 289 -8.07 10.21 -12.07
C SER A 289 -7.53 9.73 -10.74
N VAL A 290 -6.64 8.73 -10.82
CA VAL A 290 -5.78 8.31 -9.71
C VAL A 290 -4.33 8.51 -10.12
N ALA A 291 -3.51 8.99 -9.21
CA ALA A 291 -2.07 9.05 -9.39
C ALA A 291 -1.34 8.51 -8.16
N TYR A 292 -0.17 7.95 -8.40
CA TYR A 292 0.78 7.53 -7.38
C TYR A 292 2.18 8.03 -7.76
N GLY A 293 2.97 8.41 -6.77
CA GLY A 293 4.34 8.85 -6.96
C GLY A 293 5.21 8.42 -5.78
N MET A 294 6.39 7.88 -6.08
CA MET A 294 7.42 7.54 -5.12
C MET A 294 8.66 8.39 -5.38
N ASN A 295 9.17 9.04 -4.33
CA ASN A 295 10.37 9.87 -4.36
C ASN A 295 11.30 9.46 -3.20
N PHE A 296 12.59 9.74 -3.35
CA PHE A 296 13.56 9.60 -2.27
C PHE A 296 13.97 10.98 -1.77
N GLU A 297 13.61 11.32 -0.54
CA GLU A 297 13.83 12.64 0.05
C GLU A 297 14.64 12.54 1.35
N GLY A 298 15.94 12.83 1.25
CA GLY A 298 16.86 12.68 2.39
C GLY A 298 16.93 11.22 2.83
N ARG A 299 16.61 10.96 4.11
CA ARG A 299 16.61 9.60 4.69
C ARG A 299 15.34 8.80 4.41
N ALA A 300 14.33 9.40 3.79
CA ALA A 300 12.99 8.82 3.67
C ALA A 300 12.64 8.45 2.22
N ILE A 301 11.86 7.37 2.11
CA ILE A 301 11.02 7.09 0.97
C ILE A 301 9.71 7.85 1.19
N VAL A 302 9.36 8.70 0.22
CA VAL A 302 8.15 9.52 0.26
C VAL A 302 7.22 9.06 -0.85
N GLU A 303 6.07 8.55 -0.45
CA GLU A 303 5.04 8.08 -1.35
C GLU A 303 3.81 8.97 -1.26
N ARG A 304 3.19 9.23 -2.40
CA ARG A 304 2.00 10.07 -2.48
C ARG A 304 0.98 9.38 -3.37
N PHE A 305 -0.23 9.21 -2.87
CA PHE A 305 -1.40 8.74 -3.61
C PHE A 305 -2.39 9.89 -3.72
N HIS A 306 -2.94 10.10 -4.91
CA HIS A 306 -3.90 11.16 -5.15
C HIS A 306 -5.09 10.64 -5.95
N ILE A 307 -6.29 11.00 -5.50
CA ILE A 307 -7.55 10.73 -6.19
C ILE A 307 -8.21 12.07 -6.47
N SER A 308 -8.49 12.33 -7.75
CA SER A 308 -9.22 13.51 -8.20
C SER A 308 -10.71 13.19 -8.33
N ALA A 309 -11.55 14.03 -7.73
CA ALA A 309 -13.00 13.94 -7.77
C ALA A 309 -13.58 15.36 -7.97
N PRO A 310 -13.43 15.96 -9.17
CA PRO A 310 -13.76 17.36 -9.42
C PRO A 310 -15.23 17.70 -9.13
N ASP A 311 -16.13 16.72 -9.22
CA ASP A 311 -17.57 16.85 -8.95
C ASP A 311 -17.97 16.76 -7.47
N GLY A 312 -17.00 16.58 -6.58
CA GLY A 312 -17.19 16.57 -5.13
C GLY A 312 -17.06 15.17 -4.49
N LEU A 313 -16.28 15.06 -3.42
CA LEU A 313 -16.20 13.88 -2.55
C LEU A 313 -17.43 13.73 -1.63
N ASP A 314 -18.22 14.79 -1.44
CA ASP A 314 -19.45 14.78 -0.65
C ASP A 314 -20.53 13.83 -1.20
N LYS A 315 -20.37 13.38 -2.45
CA LYS A 315 -21.23 12.40 -3.11
C LYS A 315 -20.67 10.97 -3.10
N THR A 316 -19.50 10.75 -2.50
CA THR A 316 -18.86 9.43 -2.41
C THR A 316 -18.87 8.94 -0.97
N LEU A 317 -18.50 7.69 -0.71
CA LEU A 317 -18.36 7.22 0.68
C LEU A 317 -17.27 8.00 1.44
N TYR A 318 -16.25 8.52 0.74
CA TYR A 318 -15.17 9.32 1.32
C TYR A 318 -15.64 10.67 1.84
N GLY A 319 -16.76 11.22 1.37
CA GLY A 319 -17.33 12.44 1.95
C GLY A 319 -17.78 12.29 3.41
N ALA A 320 -17.74 11.07 3.97
CA ALA A 320 -18.07 10.79 5.37
C ALA A 320 -16.84 10.94 6.26
N MET A 321 -15.66 11.19 5.66
CA MET A 321 -14.42 11.50 6.36
C MET A 321 -14.18 13.01 6.29
N PRO A 322 -14.78 13.82 7.17
CA PRO A 322 -14.68 15.27 7.04
C PRO A 322 -13.26 15.77 7.30
N ALA A 323 -12.83 16.74 6.50
CA ALA A 323 -11.60 17.47 6.73
C ALA A 323 -11.68 18.29 8.05
N GLY A 324 -10.64 18.18 8.88
CA GLY A 324 -10.49 18.92 10.13
C GLY A 324 -9.32 19.91 10.11
N ASN A 325 -8.80 20.25 11.29
CA ASN A 325 -7.71 21.22 11.44
C ASN A 325 -6.30 20.58 11.44
N GLY A 326 -6.18 19.30 11.11
CA GLY A 326 -4.91 18.57 11.12
C GLY A 326 -4.39 18.20 12.51
N LYS A 327 -5.19 18.34 13.56
CA LYS A 327 -4.86 17.91 14.92
C LYS A 327 -5.81 16.82 15.37
N PHE A 328 -5.29 15.79 16.01
CA PHE A 328 -6.08 14.68 16.55
C PHE A 328 -5.76 14.54 18.02
N ARG A 329 -6.76 14.73 18.87
CA ARG A 329 -6.61 14.57 20.31
C ARG A 329 -6.27 13.14 20.68
N VAL A 330 -6.74 12.15 19.93
CA VAL A 330 -6.37 10.74 20.13
C VAL A 330 -4.85 10.51 20.05
N LEU A 331 -4.12 11.28 19.24
CA LEU A 331 -2.65 11.23 19.20
C LEU A 331 -1.98 11.95 20.38
N ASP A 332 -2.65 12.94 20.98
CA ASP A 332 -2.22 13.54 22.25
C ASP A 332 -2.47 12.58 23.44
N MET A 333 -3.50 11.74 23.34
CA MET A 333 -3.85 10.73 24.35
C MET A 333 -2.95 9.48 24.28
N ALA A 334 -2.53 9.09 23.08
CA ALA A 334 -1.67 7.92 22.89
C ALA A 334 -0.32 8.08 23.63
N PRO A 335 0.18 7.03 24.30
CA PRO A 335 1.51 7.04 24.89
C PRO A 335 2.59 7.41 23.86
N GLN A 336 3.60 8.18 24.26
CA GLN A 336 4.68 8.60 23.36
C GLN A 336 5.49 7.41 22.83
N ASN A 337 5.47 6.30 23.58
CA ASN A 337 6.07 5.04 23.21
C ASN A 337 5.12 4.06 22.50
N SER A 338 3.99 4.52 21.97
CA SER A 338 3.10 3.68 21.18
C SER A 338 3.85 3.09 19.98
N LEU A 339 3.67 1.79 19.76
CA LEU A 339 4.19 1.05 18.60
C LEU A 339 3.45 1.44 17.32
N MET A 340 2.15 1.72 17.46
CA MET A 340 1.29 2.18 16.39
C MET A 340 0.25 3.12 16.99
N ALA A 341 -0.12 4.16 16.27
CA ALA A 341 -1.33 4.91 16.54
C ALA A 341 -1.92 5.44 15.25
N GLU A 342 -3.22 5.61 15.26
CA GLU A 342 -3.99 6.17 14.18
C GLU A 342 -5.02 7.12 14.77
N GLY A 343 -5.20 8.26 14.12
CA GLY A 343 -6.31 9.16 14.37
C GLY A 343 -6.94 9.56 13.06
N PHE A 344 -8.26 9.43 12.94
CA PHE A 344 -9.00 9.77 11.74
C PHE A 344 -10.34 10.40 12.06
N ARG A 345 -10.96 11.00 11.04
CA ARG A 345 -12.30 11.56 11.12
C ARG A 345 -13.27 10.71 10.33
N LEU A 346 -14.38 10.35 10.96
CA LEU A 346 -15.48 9.63 10.35
C LEU A 346 -16.81 10.09 10.96
N ASP A 347 -17.68 10.63 10.12
CA ASP A 347 -19.07 10.91 10.47
C ASP A 347 -19.92 9.67 10.21
N MET A 348 -20.14 8.88 11.26
CA MET A 348 -20.90 7.62 11.19
C MET A 348 -22.34 7.83 10.73
N SER A 349 -22.94 8.99 11.01
CA SER A 349 -24.31 9.28 10.61
C SER A 349 -24.37 9.51 9.10
N VAL A 350 -23.46 10.34 8.57
CA VAL A 350 -23.34 10.58 7.13
C VAL A 350 -22.99 9.28 6.38
N LEU A 351 -22.09 8.46 6.93
CA LEU A 351 -21.75 7.16 6.32
C LEU A 351 -22.98 6.25 6.24
N ALA A 352 -23.73 6.11 7.32
CA ALA A 352 -24.90 5.25 7.37
C ALA A 352 -26.01 5.75 6.43
N ASP A 353 -26.27 7.07 6.41
CA ASP A 353 -27.23 7.68 5.49
C ASP A 353 -26.86 7.41 4.03
N ARG A 354 -25.57 7.50 3.68
CA ARG A 354 -25.10 7.19 2.32
C ARG A 354 -25.23 5.71 1.99
N ILE A 355 -24.89 4.80 2.90
CA ILE A 355 -25.08 3.36 2.68
C ILE A 355 -26.57 3.06 2.42
N MET A 356 -27.48 3.65 3.19
CA MET A 356 -28.92 3.45 3.02
C MET A 356 -29.45 4.06 1.71
N ALA A 357 -29.01 5.26 1.35
CA ALA A 357 -29.36 5.88 0.08
C ALA A 357 -28.89 5.01 -1.10
N ALA A 358 -27.66 4.55 -1.02
CA ALA A 358 -27.04 3.77 -2.08
C ALA A 358 -27.67 2.36 -2.20
N LEU A 359 -28.05 1.75 -1.07
CA LEU A 359 -28.85 0.53 -1.05
C LEU A 359 -30.22 0.73 -1.73
N SER A 360 -30.88 1.86 -1.47
CA SER A 360 -32.17 2.20 -2.09
C SER A 360 -32.08 2.41 -3.60
N ASP A 361 -30.96 2.95 -4.09
CA ASP A 361 -30.72 3.14 -5.53
C ASP A 361 -30.39 1.81 -6.23
N PHE A 362 -29.69 0.91 -5.54
CA PHE A 362 -29.34 -0.42 -6.04
C PHE A 362 -30.53 -1.39 -6.04
N ASP A 363 -31.18 -1.59 -4.89
CA ASP A 363 -32.27 -2.53 -4.70
C ASP A 363 -33.25 -2.00 -3.63
N LYS A 364 -34.41 -1.52 -4.09
CA LYS A 364 -35.45 -0.95 -3.23
C LYS A 364 -36.06 -1.96 -2.26
N ASP A 365 -36.16 -3.22 -2.64
CA ASP A 365 -36.73 -4.26 -1.77
C ASP A 365 -35.72 -4.60 -0.67
N MET A 366 -34.43 -4.70 -1.01
CA MET A 366 -33.37 -4.87 -0.02
C MET A 366 -33.30 -3.68 0.95
N ALA A 367 -33.39 -2.45 0.45
CA ALA A 367 -33.44 -1.25 1.30
C ALA A 367 -34.64 -1.25 2.25
N ALA A 368 -35.81 -1.64 1.77
CA ALA A 368 -37.02 -1.76 2.59
C ALA A 368 -36.87 -2.84 3.69
N ASN A 369 -36.24 -3.98 3.37
CA ASN A 369 -35.96 -5.02 4.36
C ASN A 369 -34.99 -4.54 5.44
N VAL A 370 -33.91 -3.84 5.08
CA VAL A 370 -32.97 -3.26 6.06
C VAL A 370 -33.66 -2.21 6.93
N ASP A 371 -34.51 -1.36 6.36
CA ASP A 371 -35.31 -0.39 7.12
C ASP A 371 -36.28 -1.08 8.10
N GLU A 372 -36.92 -2.18 7.69
CA GLU A 372 -37.77 -2.99 8.57
C GLU A 372 -36.97 -3.64 9.71
N GLU A 373 -35.79 -4.20 9.42
CA GLU A 373 -34.89 -4.76 10.44
C GLU A 373 -34.39 -3.69 11.42
N LEU A 374 -34.04 -2.49 10.95
CA LEU A 374 -33.65 -1.36 11.80
C LEU A 374 -34.80 -0.90 12.70
N LYS A 375 -36.04 -0.90 12.19
CA LYS A 375 -37.24 -0.62 13.00
C LYS A 375 -37.48 -1.70 14.05
N ALA A 376 -37.41 -2.97 13.67
CA ALA A 376 -37.55 -4.08 14.62
C ALA A 376 -36.46 -4.02 15.70
N MET A 377 -35.22 -3.69 15.32
CA MET A 377 -34.12 -3.47 16.24
C MET A 377 -34.40 -2.28 17.17
N THR A 378 -34.97 -1.19 16.65
CA THR A 378 -35.37 -0.01 17.44
C THR A 378 -36.43 -0.36 18.48
N ASP A 379 -37.46 -1.11 18.08
CA ASP A 379 -38.53 -1.59 18.97
C ASP A 379 -37.97 -2.50 20.07
N GLN A 380 -36.98 -3.34 19.73
CA GLN A 380 -36.34 -4.26 20.66
C GLN A 380 -35.39 -3.55 21.64
N LEU A 381 -34.55 -2.62 21.16
CA LEU A 381 -33.57 -1.89 21.96
C LEU A 381 -34.19 -0.72 22.74
N GLY A 382 -35.33 -0.18 22.29
CA GLY A 382 -35.96 1.01 22.85
C GLY A 382 -35.22 2.32 22.55
N PHE A 383 -34.41 2.36 21.49
CA PHE A 383 -33.76 3.54 20.91
C PHE A 383 -33.42 3.28 19.43
N SER A 384 -33.33 4.35 18.61
CA SER A 384 -32.94 4.24 17.20
C SER A 384 -31.42 4.23 17.06
N VAL A 385 -30.84 3.23 16.40
CA VAL A 385 -29.40 3.24 16.12
C VAL A 385 -29.03 4.46 15.27
N MET A 386 -29.83 4.74 14.25
CA MET A 386 -29.58 5.82 13.27
C MET A 386 -29.82 7.22 13.85
N ASP A 387 -30.90 7.40 14.63
CA ASP A 387 -31.29 8.73 15.13
C ASP A 387 -30.77 9.04 16.54
N ASP A 388 -30.46 7.99 17.32
CA ASP A 388 -30.03 8.12 18.70
C ASP A 388 -28.55 7.83 18.92
N LEU A 389 -28.11 6.62 18.56
CA LEU A 389 -26.76 6.16 18.87
C LEU A 389 -25.71 6.83 17.98
N LEU A 390 -25.81 6.72 16.65
CA LEU A 390 -24.80 7.27 15.75
C LEU A 390 -24.62 8.79 15.89
N PRO A 391 -25.67 9.62 16.05
CA PRO A 391 -25.51 11.06 16.21
C PRO A 391 -24.90 11.48 17.55
N SER A 392 -24.84 10.58 18.54
CA SER A 392 -24.16 10.80 19.83
C SER A 392 -22.65 10.61 19.73
N ILE A 393 -22.18 9.95 18.69
CA ILE A 393 -20.76 9.71 18.39
C ILE A 393 -20.20 10.94 17.66
N GLY A 394 -19.05 11.42 18.11
CA GLY A 394 -18.28 12.47 17.48
C GLY A 394 -17.54 11.98 16.24
N GLN A 395 -16.89 12.90 15.52
CA GLN A 395 -16.24 12.56 14.26
C GLN A 395 -14.83 12.02 14.45
N GLU A 396 -14.14 12.37 15.55
CA GLU A 396 -12.77 11.92 15.77
C GLU A 396 -12.73 10.52 16.37
N MET A 397 -12.02 9.62 15.71
CA MET A 397 -11.75 8.27 16.16
C MET A 397 -10.24 8.03 16.15
N GLY A 398 -9.79 7.08 16.95
CA GLY A 398 -8.42 6.66 16.94
C GLY A 398 -8.21 5.31 17.56
N PHE A 399 -7.06 4.74 17.23
CA PHE A 399 -6.60 3.47 17.75
C PHE A 399 -5.11 3.62 18.09
N TRP A 400 -4.64 2.96 19.14
CA TRP A 400 -3.21 2.78 19.33
C TRP A 400 -2.87 1.46 19.98
N MET A 401 -1.62 1.11 19.78
CA MET A 401 -0.96 -0.06 20.33
C MET A 401 0.28 0.41 21.10
N ALA A 402 0.38 0.07 22.38
CA ALA A 402 1.53 0.42 23.20
C ALA A 402 2.18 -0.83 23.83
N PRO A 403 3.50 -0.83 24.06
CA PRO A 403 4.13 -1.91 24.83
C PRO A 403 3.54 -1.97 26.23
N SER A 404 3.28 -3.18 26.74
CA SER A 404 2.85 -3.31 28.12
C SER A 404 3.94 -2.82 29.08
N PRO A 405 3.63 -2.00 30.10
CA PRO A 405 4.62 -1.52 31.06
C PRO A 405 5.25 -2.65 31.89
N PHE A 406 4.67 -3.85 31.84
CA PHE A 406 5.16 -5.05 32.53
C PHE A 406 5.93 -6.01 31.62
N GLY A 407 6.24 -5.62 30.37
CA GLY A 407 7.04 -6.44 29.44
C GLY A 407 6.29 -7.65 28.87
N GLY A 408 4.95 -7.60 28.82
CA GLY A 408 4.14 -8.63 28.17
C GLY A 408 4.32 -8.64 26.64
N LEU A 409 4.26 -9.83 26.03
CA LEU A 409 4.36 -10.00 24.57
C LEU A 409 3.15 -9.47 23.81
N ILE A 410 1.98 -9.40 24.46
CA ILE A 410 0.75 -8.87 23.87
C ILE A 410 0.71 -7.36 24.13
N PRO A 411 0.79 -6.52 23.09
CA PRO A 411 0.70 -5.09 23.26
C PRO A 411 -0.68 -4.67 23.79
N GLU A 412 -0.73 -3.50 24.41
CA GLU A 412 -1.98 -2.90 24.86
C GLU A 412 -2.65 -2.19 23.71
N MET A 413 -3.85 -2.65 23.38
CA MET A 413 -4.67 -2.11 22.32
C MET A 413 -5.76 -1.23 22.92
N MET A 414 -5.91 -0.04 22.36
CA MET A 414 -6.85 0.97 22.80
C MET A 414 -7.55 1.58 21.59
N VAL A 415 -8.86 1.71 21.67
CA VAL A 415 -9.69 2.49 20.74
C VAL A 415 -10.24 3.68 21.49
N ALA A 416 -10.20 4.86 20.87
CA ALA A 416 -10.81 6.08 21.38
C ALA A 416 -11.80 6.60 20.36
N VAL A 417 -13.03 6.84 20.80
CA VAL A 417 -14.11 7.38 19.96
C VAL A 417 -14.62 8.65 20.63
N GLN A 418 -14.53 9.78 19.95
CA GLN A 418 -15.08 11.03 20.45
C GLN A 418 -16.57 10.87 20.68
N LEU A 419 -17.09 11.40 21.79
CA LEU A 419 -18.51 11.49 22.06
C LEU A 419 -18.96 12.93 21.90
N LYS A 420 -19.99 13.14 21.08
CA LYS A 420 -20.68 14.44 20.94
C LYS A 420 -21.68 14.65 22.07
N ASP A 421 -22.36 13.57 22.47
CA ASP A 421 -23.32 13.53 23.58
C ASP A 421 -23.11 12.26 24.40
N SER A 422 -22.27 12.36 25.44
CA SER A 422 -21.94 11.22 26.29
C SER A 422 -23.17 10.65 27.00
N ASP A 423 -24.04 11.51 27.53
CA ASP A 423 -25.22 11.07 28.29
C ASP A 423 -26.18 10.28 27.38
N LYS A 424 -26.40 10.76 26.15
CA LYS A 424 -27.22 10.05 25.15
C LYS A 424 -26.59 8.71 24.75
N PHE A 425 -25.27 8.68 24.52
CA PHE A 425 -24.55 7.45 24.19
C PHE A 425 -24.72 6.39 25.28
N PHE A 426 -24.45 6.72 26.54
CA PHE A 426 -24.57 5.76 27.65
C PHE A 426 -26.02 5.35 27.90
N SER A 427 -26.99 6.24 27.72
CA SER A 427 -28.40 5.85 27.79
C SER A 427 -28.76 4.77 26.75
N CYS A 428 -28.18 4.81 25.56
CA CYS A 428 -28.36 3.76 24.54
C CYS A 428 -27.64 2.45 24.95
N ILE A 429 -26.40 2.54 25.43
CA ILE A 429 -25.63 1.37 25.88
C ILE A 429 -26.29 0.68 27.06
N ASP A 430 -26.83 1.42 28.03
CA ASP A 430 -27.52 0.85 29.19
C ASP A 430 -28.77 0.05 28.78
N LYS A 431 -29.54 0.60 27.83
CA LYS A 431 -30.71 -0.11 27.25
C LYS A 431 -30.30 -1.38 26.52
N ALA A 432 -29.26 -1.32 25.68
CA ALA A 432 -28.74 -2.49 24.98
C ALA A 432 -28.20 -3.56 25.96
N SER A 433 -27.53 -3.11 27.02
CA SER A 433 -26.94 -3.97 28.05
C SER A 433 -27.99 -4.71 28.89
N ALA A 434 -29.14 -4.09 29.11
CA ALA A 434 -30.27 -4.72 29.81
C ALA A 434 -30.85 -5.95 29.08
N MET A 435 -30.53 -6.12 27.80
CA MET A 435 -30.95 -7.28 27.00
C MET A 435 -30.00 -8.47 27.08
N LEU A 436 -28.82 -8.32 27.71
CA LEU A 436 -27.86 -9.41 27.82
C LEU A 436 -28.43 -10.53 28.71
N PRO A 437 -28.35 -11.80 28.29
CA PRO A 437 -29.09 -12.92 28.90
C PRO A 437 -28.57 -13.36 30.28
N ARG A 438 -27.46 -12.79 30.78
CA ARG A 438 -26.81 -13.21 32.02
C ARG A 438 -26.59 -12.04 32.97
N GLU A 439 -27.34 -12.06 34.06
CA GLU A 439 -27.18 -11.13 35.18
C GLU A 439 -25.72 -11.17 35.67
N GLY A 440 -25.08 -10.00 35.79
CA GLY A 440 -23.69 -9.86 36.25
C GLY A 440 -22.60 -10.11 35.21
N ALA A 441 -22.95 -10.30 33.93
CA ALA A 441 -21.97 -10.32 32.83
C ALA A 441 -21.28 -8.96 32.65
N MET A 442 -22.01 -7.87 32.87
CA MET A 442 -21.45 -6.53 32.91
C MET A 442 -21.06 -6.17 34.35
N ARG A 443 -19.84 -5.66 34.52
CA ARG A 443 -19.29 -5.26 35.82
C ARG A 443 -18.62 -3.91 35.70
N SER A 444 -18.57 -3.15 36.79
CA SER A 444 -17.78 -1.93 36.86
C SER A 444 -16.92 -1.86 38.13
N PHE A 445 -15.89 -1.03 38.10
CA PHE A 445 -15.12 -0.64 39.28
C PHE A 445 -14.51 0.75 39.08
N GLU A 446 -14.22 1.43 40.18
CA GLU A 446 -13.55 2.74 40.15
C GLU A 446 -12.03 2.58 40.13
N PHE A 447 -11.34 3.35 39.28
CA PHE A 447 -9.89 3.46 39.26
C PHE A 447 -9.47 4.88 38.87
N MET A 448 -8.64 5.53 39.69
CA MET A 448 -8.17 6.91 39.46
C MET A 448 -9.30 7.90 39.10
N SER A 449 -10.42 7.86 39.83
CA SER A 449 -11.62 8.68 39.61
C SER A 449 -12.37 8.42 38.30
N HIS A 450 -12.09 7.31 37.61
CA HIS A 450 -12.83 6.86 36.44
C HIS A 450 -13.59 5.58 36.76
N GLU A 451 -14.83 5.47 36.30
CA GLU A 451 -15.56 4.22 36.30
C GLU A 451 -15.19 3.40 35.06
N ILE A 452 -14.62 2.22 35.28
CA ILE A 452 -14.29 1.28 34.22
C ILE A 452 -15.35 0.20 34.20
N HIS A 453 -16.05 0.07 33.08
CA HIS A 453 -16.99 -0.99 32.80
C HIS A 453 -16.28 -2.10 32.02
N TYR A 454 -16.70 -3.35 32.20
CA TYR A 454 -16.20 -4.47 31.41
C TYR A 454 -17.21 -5.61 31.29
N LEU A 455 -17.08 -6.36 30.21
CA LEU A 455 -17.85 -7.57 29.96
C LEU A 455 -17.05 -8.80 30.38
N ASP A 456 -17.56 -9.56 31.35
CA ASP A 456 -16.97 -10.84 31.76
C ASP A 456 -17.41 -11.96 30.81
N THR A 457 -16.69 -12.09 29.69
CA THR A 457 -16.98 -13.10 28.64
C THR A 457 -16.85 -14.55 29.13
N GLY A 458 -16.07 -14.80 30.19
CA GLY A 458 -16.01 -16.10 30.85
C GLY A 458 -17.33 -16.50 31.50
N MET A 459 -18.24 -15.55 31.72
CA MET A 459 -19.61 -15.79 32.11
C MET A 459 -20.57 -15.88 30.92
N LEU A 460 -20.17 -15.69 29.67
CA LEU A 460 -21.05 -15.78 28.49
C LEU A 460 -20.86 -17.09 27.70
N VAL A 461 -19.63 -17.58 27.62
CA VAL A 461 -19.30 -18.83 26.93
C VAL A 461 -19.31 -19.98 27.95
N ASN A 462 -20.04 -21.07 27.66
CA ASN A 462 -19.81 -22.32 28.38
C ASN A 462 -18.39 -22.75 28.01
N ARG A 463 -17.45 -22.64 28.95
CA ARG A 463 -16.05 -23.08 28.78
C ARG A 463 -16.03 -24.49 28.17
N SER A 464 -15.82 -24.58 26.86
CA SER A 464 -14.96 -25.63 26.34
C SER A 464 -13.54 -25.23 26.75
N ASP A 465 -12.72 -26.22 27.09
CA ASP A 465 -11.38 -26.02 27.63
C ASP A 465 -10.39 -25.42 26.60
N ASP A 466 -10.87 -25.07 25.40
CA ASP A 466 -10.07 -24.74 24.21
C ASP A 466 -9.97 -23.25 23.89
N PHE A 467 -10.70 -22.37 24.58
CA PHE A 467 -10.63 -20.93 24.28
C PHE A 467 -9.55 -20.25 25.13
N GLY A 468 -8.63 -19.55 24.44
CA GLY A 468 -7.43 -18.88 24.98
C GLY A 468 -7.68 -17.82 26.07
N PRO A 469 -6.69 -16.97 26.40
CA PRO A 469 -6.80 -16.02 27.50
C PRO A 469 -8.06 -15.17 27.37
N GLY A 470 -8.98 -15.31 28.33
CA GLY A 470 -10.31 -14.72 28.24
C GLY A 470 -10.26 -13.19 28.09
N ILE A 471 -10.59 -12.69 26.90
CA ILE A 471 -10.68 -11.26 26.60
C ILE A 471 -11.84 -10.69 27.40
N LYS A 472 -11.61 -9.61 28.15
CA LYS A 472 -12.63 -8.93 28.95
C LYS A 472 -12.76 -7.50 28.45
N PRO A 473 -13.43 -7.27 27.30
CA PRO A 473 -13.48 -5.96 26.70
C PRO A 473 -14.03 -4.98 27.74
N ALA A 474 -13.31 -3.87 27.89
CA ALA A 474 -13.56 -2.88 28.92
C ALA A 474 -13.64 -1.51 28.29
N TRP A 475 -14.45 -0.62 28.88
CA TRP A 475 -14.60 0.74 28.42
C TRP A 475 -14.76 1.73 29.57
N MET A 476 -14.45 2.99 29.30
CA MET A 476 -14.68 4.14 30.19
C MET A 476 -14.84 5.42 29.37
N VAL A 477 -15.27 6.51 30.01
CA VAL A 477 -15.21 7.85 29.43
C VAL A 477 -14.04 8.61 30.02
N ASP A 478 -13.23 9.21 29.16
CA ASP A 478 -12.20 10.15 29.58
C ASP A 478 -12.20 11.33 28.61
N ASP A 479 -12.33 12.54 29.16
CA ASP A 479 -12.18 13.78 28.41
C ASP A 479 -13.08 13.92 27.16
N GLY A 480 -14.31 13.37 27.23
CA GLY A 480 -15.27 13.37 26.14
C GLY A 480 -15.02 12.30 25.07
N TYR A 481 -14.20 11.28 25.36
CA TYR A 481 -13.95 10.14 24.50
C TYR A 481 -14.38 8.85 25.21
N LEU A 482 -15.06 7.97 24.47
CA LEU A 482 -15.20 6.57 24.84
C LEU A 482 -13.87 5.87 24.58
N MET A 483 -13.28 5.36 25.65
CA MET A 483 -12.03 4.63 25.64
C MET A 483 -12.36 3.14 25.76
N VAL A 484 -11.95 2.32 24.80
CA VAL A 484 -12.20 0.87 24.78
C VAL A 484 -10.87 0.13 24.75
N GLY A 485 -10.70 -0.86 25.61
CA GLY A 485 -9.55 -1.75 25.65
C GLY A 485 -9.93 -3.22 25.72
N LEU A 486 -9.03 -4.11 25.32
CA LEU A 486 -9.28 -5.57 25.33
C LEU A 486 -9.44 -6.17 26.75
N ALA A 487 -8.94 -5.47 27.76
CA ALA A 487 -9.03 -5.86 29.16
C ALA A 487 -9.11 -4.61 30.05
N PRO A 488 -9.66 -4.71 31.27
CA PRO A 488 -9.65 -3.59 32.21
C PRO A 488 -8.23 -3.11 32.55
N GLN A 489 -7.24 -4.00 32.42
CA GLN A 489 -5.84 -3.66 32.65
C GLN A 489 -5.31 -2.64 31.64
N ALA A 490 -5.74 -2.67 30.36
CA ALA A 490 -5.32 -1.70 29.35
C ALA A 490 -5.78 -0.28 29.74
N LEU A 491 -7.03 -0.14 30.20
CA LEU A 491 -7.56 1.15 30.69
C LEU A 491 -6.83 1.65 31.95
N LYS A 492 -6.51 0.75 32.89
CA LYS A 492 -5.71 1.10 34.07
C LYS A 492 -4.32 1.61 33.68
N ASN A 493 -3.68 0.93 32.73
CA ASN A 493 -2.34 1.28 32.27
C ASN A 493 -2.35 2.60 31.49
N TYR A 494 -3.39 2.87 30.70
CA TYR A 494 -3.63 4.17 30.08
C TYR A 494 -3.77 5.30 31.13
N LEU A 495 -4.60 5.12 32.16
CA LEU A 495 -4.77 6.15 33.20
C LEU A 495 -3.48 6.36 34.00
N ALA A 496 -2.76 5.28 34.30
CA ALA A 496 -1.47 5.33 34.96
C ALA A 496 -0.43 6.06 34.09
N SER A 497 -0.32 5.75 32.80
CA SER A 497 0.60 6.42 31.88
C SER A 497 0.27 7.90 31.74
N LYS A 498 -1.01 8.25 31.52
CA LYS A 498 -1.51 9.64 31.44
C LYS A 498 -1.08 10.48 32.65
N SER A 499 -1.09 9.91 33.87
CA SER A 499 -0.68 10.63 35.07
C SER A 499 0.83 10.89 35.22
N HIS A 500 1.67 10.09 34.56
CA HIS A 500 3.13 10.21 34.62
C HIS A 500 3.72 10.88 33.36
N GLN A 501 3.00 10.80 32.24
CA GLN A 501 3.46 11.24 30.95
C GLN A 501 3.30 12.76 30.79
N ARG A 502 4.39 13.42 30.41
CA ARG A 502 4.40 14.87 30.18
C ARG A 502 3.82 15.27 28.83
N SER A 503 3.82 14.37 27.84
CA SER A 503 3.46 14.66 26.46
C SER A 503 3.04 13.41 25.69
N GLY A 504 1.99 13.50 24.86
CA GLY A 504 1.47 12.41 24.02
C GLY A 504 2.33 12.05 22.82
N LEU A 505 1.87 11.08 22.01
CA LEU A 505 2.50 10.69 20.75
C LEU A 505 2.61 11.85 19.76
N ALA A 506 1.70 12.82 19.79
CA ALA A 506 1.78 14.04 18.96
C ALA A 506 3.10 14.84 19.14
N SER A 507 3.86 14.58 20.22
CA SER A 507 5.19 15.15 20.48
C SER A 507 6.36 14.24 20.09
N ASN A 508 6.10 13.06 19.53
CA ASN A 508 7.12 12.14 19.03
C ASN A 508 7.91 12.81 17.90
N ALA A 509 9.24 12.72 17.96
CA ALA A 509 10.12 13.44 17.04
C ALA A 509 9.91 13.01 15.58
N ASP A 510 9.75 11.72 15.32
CA ASP A 510 9.55 11.18 13.97
C ASP A 510 8.21 11.64 13.40
N LEU A 511 7.14 11.57 14.20
CA LEU A 511 5.82 12.05 13.80
C LEU A 511 5.84 13.57 13.52
N VAL A 512 6.52 14.35 14.36
CA VAL A 512 6.67 15.80 14.16
C VAL A 512 7.49 16.10 12.89
N GLU A 513 8.57 15.36 12.64
CA GLU A 513 9.38 15.48 11.43
C GLU A 513 8.53 15.20 10.18
N ALA A 514 7.83 14.05 10.15
CA ALA A 514 6.98 13.66 9.03
C ALA A 514 5.84 14.65 8.79
N MET A 515 5.11 15.06 9.84
CA MET A 515 4.03 16.05 9.69
C MET A 515 4.55 17.43 9.27
N THR A 516 5.76 17.80 9.69
CA THR A 516 6.43 19.02 9.22
C THR A 516 6.79 18.90 7.74
N HIS A 517 7.28 17.73 7.32
CA HIS A 517 7.59 17.45 5.93
C HIS A 517 6.33 17.57 5.05
N PHE A 518 5.26 16.83 5.37
CA PHE A 518 4.02 16.86 4.58
C PHE A 518 3.45 18.27 4.46
N ARG A 519 3.45 19.05 5.55
CA ARG A 519 2.90 20.42 5.55
C ARG A 519 3.69 21.43 4.72
N ARG A 520 4.92 21.12 4.30
CA ARG A 520 5.67 21.97 3.37
C ARG A 520 5.12 21.88 1.95
N SER A 521 4.75 20.69 1.49
CA SER A 521 4.16 20.45 0.16
C SER A 521 2.64 20.60 0.16
N ASN A 522 1.99 20.25 1.26
CA ASN A 522 0.55 20.18 1.39
C ASN A 522 0.09 20.71 2.77
N PRO A 523 -0.32 21.98 2.87
CA PRO A 523 -0.77 22.56 4.15
C PRO A 523 -1.95 21.83 4.81
N GLU A 524 -2.72 21.04 4.04
CA GLU A 524 -3.87 20.26 4.50
C GLU A 524 -3.50 18.84 4.94
N ALA A 525 -2.22 18.46 4.85
CA ALA A 525 -1.74 17.15 5.25
C ALA A 525 -2.19 16.76 6.67
N GLY A 526 -2.84 15.61 6.75
CA GLY A 526 -3.38 15.05 7.98
C GLY A 526 -4.67 15.71 8.46
N ASN A 527 -5.37 16.51 7.64
CA ASN A 527 -6.66 17.07 8.05
C ASN A 527 -7.74 15.99 8.27
N THR A 528 -7.58 14.81 7.67
CA THR A 528 -8.60 13.73 7.67
C THR A 528 -8.15 12.53 8.46
N GLY A 529 -6.89 12.11 8.32
CA GLY A 529 -6.31 11.02 9.09
C GLY A 529 -4.79 11.11 9.23
N VAL A 530 -4.25 10.51 10.28
CA VAL A 530 -2.81 10.34 10.51
C VAL A 530 -2.59 8.94 11.08
N VAL A 531 -1.69 8.18 10.47
CA VAL A 531 -1.19 6.90 10.99
C VAL A 531 0.28 7.07 11.35
N TYR A 532 0.70 6.52 12.48
CA TYR A 532 2.08 6.41 12.91
C TYR A 532 2.38 4.98 13.31
N ILE A 533 3.50 4.45 12.84
CA ILE A 533 4.02 3.14 13.23
C ILE A 533 5.50 3.32 13.57
N ASP A 534 5.90 2.99 14.80
CA ASP A 534 7.28 2.96 15.24
C ASP A 534 7.97 1.69 14.70
N THR A 535 8.30 1.73 13.41
CA THR A 535 8.96 0.62 12.69
C THR A 535 10.28 0.24 13.34
N GLY A 536 11.02 1.20 13.92
CA GLY A 536 12.25 0.96 14.65
C GLY A 536 12.00 0.06 15.87
N ARG A 537 11.03 0.42 16.72
CA ARG A 537 10.69 -0.43 17.88
C ARG A 537 10.06 -1.76 17.50
N LEU A 538 9.22 -1.80 16.46
CA LEU A 538 8.66 -3.07 15.98
C LEU A 538 9.77 -4.01 15.48
N MET A 539 10.76 -3.47 14.76
CA MET A 539 11.90 -4.25 14.30
C MET A 539 12.76 -4.74 15.47
N ILE A 540 13.03 -3.90 16.46
CA ILE A 540 13.75 -4.30 17.68
C ILE A 540 13.00 -5.42 18.40
N MET A 541 11.69 -5.27 18.60
CA MET A 541 10.86 -6.28 19.23
C MET A 541 10.88 -7.61 18.43
N ALA A 542 10.81 -7.53 17.11
CA ALA A 542 10.89 -8.70 16.25
C ALA A 542 12.26 -9.38 16.34
N ILE A 543 13.37 -8.63 16.31
CA ILE A 543 14.72 -9.17 16.44
C ILE A 543 14.91 -9.81 17.82
N ASP A 544 14.58 -9.10 18.90
CA ASP A 544 14.76 -9.60 20.27
C ASP A 544 13.92 -10.86 20.56
N THR A 545 12.76 -10.99 19.91
CA THR A 545 11.87 -12.15 20.09
C THR A 545 12.22 -13.30 19.16
N LEU A 546 12.46 -13.03 17.87
CA LEU A 546 12.64 -14.06 16.84
C LEU A 546 14.08 -14.55 16.77
N LEU A 547 15.09 -13.71 17.04
CA LEU A 547 16.48 -14.11 16.91
C LEU A 547 16.85 -15.32 17.78
N PRO A 548 16.45 -15.41 19.07
CA PRO A 548 16.71 -16.61 19.87
C PRO A 548 16.04 -17.87 19.30
N ILE A 549 14.86 -17.73 18.71
CA ILE A 549 14.13 -18.82 18.07
C ILE A 549 14.88 -19.26 16.80
N LEU A 550 15.25 -18.32 15.94
CA LEU A 550 15.98 -18.60 14.70
C LEU A 550 17.37 -19.20 14.97
N GLN A 551 18.06 -18.72 15.99
CA GLN A 551 19.35 -19.29 16.43
C GLN A 551 19.23 -20.70 17.02
N SER A 552 18.03 -21.14 17.40
CA SER A 552 17.79 -22.52 17.85
C SER A 552 17.55 -23.50 16.69
N VAL A 553 17.38 -22.99 15.47
CA VAL A 553 17.17 -23.78 14.26
C VAL A 553 18.50 -23.88 13.51
N ASP A 554 18.94 -25.11 13.23
CA ASP A 554 20.06 -25.34 12.33
C ASP A 554 19.66 -24.90 10.91
N LEU A 555 20.19 -23.76 10.46
CA LEU A 555 20.02 -23.33 9.08
C LEU A 555 20.79 -24.29 8.15
N PRO A 556 20.24 -24.62 6.97
CA PRO A 556 20.98 -25.39 5.97
C PRO A 556 22.29 -24.69 5.57
N ASP A 557 23.34 -25.46 5.29
CA ASP A 557 24.65 -24.95 4.86
C ASP A 557 24.56 -24.06 3.59
N GLU A 558 23.48 -24.19 2.81
CA GLU A 558 23.24 -23.37 1.62
C GLU A 558 22.73 -21.95 1.91
N VAL A 559 22.42 -21.61 3.17
CA VAL A 559 22.02 -20.25 3.55
C VAL A 559 23.27 -19.51 4.04
N PRO A 560 23.88 -18.61 3.25
CA PRO A 560 25.17 -17.98 3.56
C PRO A 560 25.00 -16.82 4.54
N VAL A 561 24.29 -17.02 5.66
CA VAL A 561 24.10 -15.99 6.68
C VAL A 561 24.40 -16.57 8.06
N ASP A 562 25.28 -15.90 8.79
CA ASP A 562 25.53 -16.20 10.19
C ASP A 562 24.66 -15.29 11.05
N LEU A 563 23.60 -15.87 11.64
CA LEU A 563 22.69 -15.13 12.53
C LEU A 563 23.40 -14.57 13.79
N ALA A 564 24.59 -15.07 14.15
CA ALA A 564 25.39 -14.50 15.22
C ALA A 564 26.04 -13.16 14.82
N LEU A 565 26.14 -12.87 13.51
CA LEU A 565 26.64 -11.61 12.98
C LEU A 565 25.53 -10.58 12.74
N LEU A 566 24.26 -10.92 12.99
CA LEU A 566 23.16 -9.98 12.82
C LEU A 566 23.45 -8.69 13.61
N PRO A 567 23.24 -7.49 13.02
CA PRO A 567 23.53 -6.25 13.71
C PRO A 567 22.78 -6.12 15.03
N THR A 568 23.40 -5.43 15.97
CA THR A 568 22.77 -5.10 17.25
C THR A 568 21.57 -4.18 17.04
N THR A 569 20.60 -4.24 17.96
CA THR A 569 19.38 -3.43 17.90
C THR A 569 19.65 -1.92 17.89
N ASP A 570 20.77 -1.45 18.45
CA ASP A 570 21.19 -0.05 18.36
C ASP A 570 21.51 0.40 16.93
N VAL A 571 22.02 -0.50 16.08
CA VAL A 571 22.33 -0.21 14.68
C VAL A 571 21.02 0.07 13.93
N PHE A 572 20.02 -0.78 14.14
CA PHE A 572 18.68 -0.57 13.57
C PHE A 572 18.03 0.70 14.11
N GLN A 573 18.11 0.95 15.43
CA GLN A 573 17.50 2.13 16.04
C GLN A 573 18.06 3.46 15.51
N ARG A 574 19.32 3.50 15.05
CA ARG A 574 19.92 4.71 14.48
C ARG A 574 19.32 5.05 13.10
N HIS A 575 18.99 4.03 12.31
CA HIS A 575 18.63 4.20 10.90
C HIS A 575 17.13 4.05 10.64
N ILE A 576 16.47 3.13 11.31
CA ILE A 576 15.03 2.85 11.14
C ILE A 576 14.23 3.81 12.03
N PHE A 577 13.46 4.67 11.38
CA PHE A 577 12.58 5.65 12.01
C PHE A 577 11.13 5.39 11.61
N GLY A 578 10.19 5.96 12.37
CA GLY A 578 8.77 5.70 12.24
C GLY A 578 8.20 5.90 10.83
N PHE A 579 7.32 4.99 10.44
CA PHE A 579 6.43 5.17 9.29
C PHE A 579 5.31 6.12 9.70
N THR A 580 5.10 7.19 8.94
CA THR A 580 3.97 8.08 9.14
C THR A 580 3.19 8.22 7.84
N GLU A 581 1.87 8.13 7.93
CA GLU A 581 0.93 8.42 6.86
C GLU A 581 0.06 9.62 7.26
N ALA A 582 -0.17 10.52 6.31
CA ALA A 582 -1.10 11.63 6.47
C ALA A 582 -2.13 11.61 5.34
N VAL A 583 -3.40 11.50 5.71
CA VAL A 583 -4.53 11.58 4.80
C VAL A 583 -5.11 12.98 4.85
N SER A 584 -5.22 13.58 3.67
CA SER A 584 -5.80 14.90 3.47
C SER A 584 -6.95 14.85 2.47
N GLN A 585 -8.00 15.57 2.77
CA GLN A 585 -9.19 15.65 1.93
C GLN A 585 -9.54 17.11 1.68
N THR A 586 -9.87 17.41 0.43
CA THR A 586 -10.60 18.63 0.03
C THR A 586 -12.00 18.23 -0.43
N ASN A 587 -12.82 19.20 -0.83
CA ASN A 587 -14.07 18.86 -1.51
C ASN A 587 -13.83 18.10 -2.82
N THR A 588 -12.69 18.25 -3.49
CA THR A 588 -12.47 17.73 -4.85
C THR A 588 -11.37 16.68 -4.96
N SER A 589 -10.76 16.28 -3.85
CA SER A 589 -9.65 15.32 -3.90
C SER A 589 -9.36 14.65 -2.57
N LEU A 590 -8.82 13.44 -2.65
CA LEU A 590 -8.21 12.72 -1.53
C LEU A 590 -6.72 12.55 -1.82
N THR A 591 -5.86 12.90 -0.87
CA THR A 591 -4.41 12.70 -0.98
C THR A 591 -3.87 12.01 0.26
N THR A 592 -3.15 10.92 0.07
CA THR A 592 -2.40 10.21 1.11
C THR A 592 -0.92 10.43 0.86
N GLU A 593 -0.19 10.89 1.88
CA GLU A 593 1.27 11.05 1.85
C GLU A 593 1.90 10.17 2.93
N ILE A 594 2.97 9.46 2.57
CA ILE A 594 3.71 8.55 3.43
C ILE A 594 5.16 9.02 3.53
N TYR A 595 5.71 9.00 4.73
CA TYR A 595 7.12 9.30 5.03
C TYR A 595 7.67 8.16 5.88
N SER A 596 8.57 7.36 5.33
CA SER A 596 9.08 6.17 6.01
C SER A 596 10.47 5.76 5.53
N CYS A 597 11.16 4.91 6.29
CA CYS A 597 12.44 4.34 5.87
C CYS A 597 12.29 3.19 4.86
N THR A 598 11.15 2.50 4.82
CA THR A 598 10.93 1.27 4.04
C THR A 598 9.99 1.43 2.85
N GLY A 599 9.23 2.53 2.78
CA GLY A 599 8.05 2.62 1.92
C GLY A 599 6.88 1.76 2.44
N TYR A 600 5.76 1.80 1.72
CA TYR A 600 4.51 1.10 2.02
C TYR A 600 4.56 -0.39 1.65
N MET A 601 5.24 -0.73 0.55
CA MET A 601 5.24 -2.08 -0.01
C MET A 601 5.75 -3.16 0.96
N PRO A 602 6.89 -2.99 1.67
CA PRO A 602 7.33 -3.99 2.64
C PRO A 602 6.35 -4.19 3.80
N MET A 603 5.65 -3.13 4.22
CA MET A 603 4.62 -3.22 5.27
C MET A 603 3.42 -4.05 4.79
N ALA A 604 2.96 -3.83 3.56
CA ALA A 604 1.87 -4.63 2.97
C ALA A 604 2.24 -6.12 2.85
N ILE A 605 3.47 -6.42 2.42
CA ILE A 605 3.97 -7.80 2.34
C ILE A 605 4.06 -8.43 3.72
N GLY A 606 4.63 -7.72 4.70
CA GLY A 606 4.75 -8.21 6.08
C GLY A 606 3.39 -8.49 6.73
N ALA A 607 2.41 -7.60 6.53
CA ALA A 607 1.05 -7.80 7.00
C ALA A 607 0.39 -9.03 6.34
N GLY A 608 0.54 -9.19 5.02
CA GLY A 608 0.05 -10.36 4.30
C GLY A 608 0.69 -11.66 4.79
N ALA A 609 1.99 -11.66 5.05
CA ALA A 609 2.72 -12.82 5.58
C ALA A 609 2.29 -13.20 7.00
N ALA A 610 2.07 -12.23 7.89
CA ALA A 610 1.58 -12.48 9.24
C ALA A 610 0.16 -13.07 9.25
N ILE A 611 -0.73 -12.56 8.38
CA ILE A 611 -2.07 -13.14 8.18
C ILE A 611 -1.94 -14.58 7.65
N GLY A 612 -1.11 -14.80 6.62
CA GLY A 612 -0.87 -16.14 6.07
C GLY A 612 -0.32 -17.14 7.11
N ALA A 613 0.64 -16.71 7.95
CA ALA A 613 1.22 -17.55 9.00
C ALA A 613 0.22 -17.88 10.11
N SER A 614 -0.61 -16.91 10.54
CA SER A 614 -1.65 -17.16 11.54
C SER A 614 -2.74 -18.10 11.02
N MET A 615 -3.14 -17.96 9.74
CA MET A 615 -4.06 -18.91 9.08
C MET A 615 -3.44 -20.31 8.94
N ALA A 616 -2.13 -20.42 8.65
CA ALA A 616 -1.43 -21.69 8.58
C ALA A 616 -1.31 -22.37 9.95
N MET A 617 -1.00 -21.62 11.01
CA MET A 617 -0.97 -22.13 12.38
C MET A 617 -2.35 -22.57 12.86
N GLY A 618 -3.42 -21.82 12.53
CA GLY A 618 -4.79 -22.21 12.84
C GLY A 618 -5.28 -23.48 12.12
N ARG A 619 -4.71 -23.80 10.93
CA ARG A 619 -4.99 -25.06 10.21
C ARG A 619 -4.26 -26.27 10.78
N ILE A 620 -3.09 -26.08 11.41
CA ILE A 620 -2.34 -27.19 12.00
C ILE A 620 -3.08 -27.80 13.20
N ASP A 621 -3.91 -27.00 13.90
CA ASP A 621 -4.79 -27.51 14.95
C ASP A 621 -6.11 -28.11 14.41
N SER A 622 -6.61 -27.68 13.25
CA SER A 622 -7.89 -28.19 12.73
C SER A 622 -7.81 -29.58 12.10
N ASP A 623 -6.63 -29.99 11.61
CA ASP A 623 -6.49 -31.24 10.84
C ASP A 623 -6.15 -32.47 11.72
N ASN A 624 -5.95 -32.32 13.04
CA ASN A 624 -5.59 -33.44 13.93
C ASN A 624 -6.75 -34.07 14.71
N ASP A 625 -7.95 -33.48 14.77
CA ASP A 625 -9.01 -33.96 15.67
C ASP A 625 -10.30 -34.45 14.99
N TRP A 626 -10.45 -34.30 13.66
CA TRP A 626 -11.70 -34.71 12.99
C TRP A 626 -11.75 -36.17 12.55
N ASP A 627 -10.61 -36.80 12.24
CA ASP A 627 -10.58 -38.17 11.71
C ASP A 627 -10.67 -39.27 12.79
N GLU A 628 -10.40 -38.98 14.07
CA GLU A 628 -10.53 -39.98 15.15
C GLU A 628 -11.98 -40.14 15.69
N TRP A 629 -12.92 -39.24 15.32
CA TRP A 629 -14.30 -39.29 15.81
C TRP A 629 -15.29 -40.06 14.92
N GLU A 630 -14.92 -40.40 13.68
CA GLU A 630 -15.81 -41.15 12.77
C GLU A 630 -15.63 -42.67 12.83
N ASP A 631 -14.53 -43.20 13.39
CA ASP A 631 -14.28 -44.64 13.47
C ASP A 631 -14.89 -45.34 14.71
N ASP A 632 -15.53 -44.60 15.62
CA ASP A 632 -16.18 -45.14 16.83
C ASP A 632 -17.73 -45.02 16.82
N LYS A 633 -18.35 -44.95 15.63
CA LYS A 633 -19.81 -45.11 15.41
C LYS A 633 -20.11 -46.19 14.39
#